data_AF-A0AB34PTY8-F1
#
_entry.id   AF-A0AB34PTY8-F1
#
_cell.length_a   1.000
_cell.length_b   1.000
_cell.length_c   1.000
_cell.angle_alpha   90.00
_cell.angle_beta   90.00
_cell.angle_gamma   90.00
#
_symmetry.space_group_name_H-M   'P 1'
#
loop_
_entity.id
_entity.type
_entity.pdbx_description
1 polymer ?
#
loop_
_entity_poly.entity_id
_entity_poly.type
_entity_poly.pdbx_seq_one_letter_code
_entity_poly.pdbx_strand_id
1 'polypeptide(L)'
;MSSPVLPNRRSIQVCLRLDESPNEDVQELTTIQNTFDKSTSNYLLQSKHNQLSIKFQDKNNQTKDSINSSAENIKKTFQDIKSIAGGFGDVFEIDWEFWSLVVNDYDHVVNHESDKLNQCIISGIPKEFRGIIWQLVAKSKDSQLEDFYRQLKLESSIHEKGIKRDLTRTSFFTNVEAVSKSDELFNVIKAYSLYDPDVGYTQGMIFIAVPLIMNMNESECFCLLVTLMKEYGLRDLFCPEMKGLHVLLYEFDRLLESYSPVLYNHLVKQGIKSSMYASQWFLTFFAYKFPLDIVLRIYDIIVTQGMESILKFAVNLMIQNESNLLALSFDKLLEFLKDKLFNVYIAEAFIKDDKGKKRFSLSRSATSTPATYYKLDELVQDSMQVNVDPVELTKYAKEFESIYSKERAKVDDIKGMRLANGNLRHRIKELQSQYSALNRDHVDIVQKMVDLKITLPDLVNENEDLKHTIEKLEKDVEELESKTQPANDVLPSEIEDQIQQLLVINAQEVEKSANLEEELNSLLEQEEKLTKLIKQANRNSTWFKWNK
;
A
#
# COMPACT_ATOMS: atom_id res chain seq x y z
N MET A 1 13.08 28.35 -6.06
CA MET A 1 14.03 27.37 -6.60
C MET A 1 13.24 26.13 -6.93
N SER A 2 13.06 25.84 -8.22
CA SER A 2 12.42 24.60 -8.68
C SER A 2 13.31 23.42 -8.27
N SER A 3 12.78 22.50 -7.47
CA SER A 3 13.42 21.23 -7.18
C SER A 3 13.90 20.57 -8.49
N PRO A 4 15.12 20.04 -8.55
CA PRO A 4 15.62 19.40 -9.75
C PRO A 4 14.69 18.24 -10.15
N VAL A 5 14.45 18.10 -11.45
CA VAL A 5 13.61 17.02 -11.98
C VAL A 5 14.30 15.70 -11.67
N LEU A 6 13.66 14.90 -10.82
CA LEU A 6 14.17 13.60 -10.39
C LEU A 6 14.28 12.68 -11.62
N PRO A 7 15.35 11.89 -11.75
CA PRO A 7 15.54 11.00 -12.90
C PRO A 7 14.38 10.01 -13.01
N ASN A 8 13.97 9.72 -14.25
CA ASN A 8 12.79 8.94 -14.62
C ASN A 8 12.61 7.71 -13.71
N ARG A 9 11.52 7.67 -12.93
CA ARG A 9 11.19 6.57 -12.02
C ARG A 9 10.08 5.75 -12.67
N ARG A 10 10.12 4.41 -12.56
CA ARG A 10 8.94 3.60 -12.84
C ARG A 10 7.86 3.98 -11.81
N SER A 11 6.68 4.41 -12.29
CA SER A 11 5.54 4.75 -11.44
C SER A 11 5.12 3.54 -10.58
N ILE A 12 4.55 3.78 -9.39
CA ILE A 12 3.90 2.74 -8.57
C ILE A 12 2.93 1.88 -9.40
N GLN A 13 2.26 2.47 -10.40
CA GLN A 13 1.35 1.75 -11.29
C GLN A 13 2.03 0.63 -12.09
N VAL A 14 3.31 0.82 -12.44
CA VAL A 14 4.14 -0.17 -13.14
C VAL A 14 4.55 -1.30 -12.17
N CYS A 15 4.96 -0.98 -10.94
CA CYS A 15 5.27 -2.00 -9.91
C CYS A 15 4.04 -2.81 -9.48
N LEU A 16 2.84 -2.21 -9.52
CA LEU A 16 1.58 -2.91 -9.29
C LEU A 16 1.11 -3.73 -10.52
N ARG A 17 1.81 -3.62 -11.67
CA ARG A 17 1.45 -4.19 -12.99
C ARG A 17 -0.02 -3.95 -13.35
N LEU A 18 -0.51 -2.73 -13.11
CA LEU A 18 -1.91 -2.40 -13.39
C LEU A 18 -2.18 -2.16 -14.88
N ASP A 19 -1.14 -1.95 -15.70
CA ASP A 19 -1.26 -1.61 -17.13
C ASP A 19 -0.11 -2.19 -18.01
N GLU A 20 0.28 -3.47 -17.86
CA GLU A 20 1.23 -4.08 -18.80
C GLU A 20 0.52 -4.71 -20.01
N SER A 21 0.99 -4.34 -21.20
CA SER A 21 0.57 -4.96 -22.46
C SER A 21 1.26 -6.32 -22.62
N PRO A 22 0.62 -7.34 -23.22
CA PRO A 22 1.20 -8.69 -23.38
C PRO A 22 2.51 -8.74 -24.18
N ASN A 23 2.97 -7.63 -24.78
CA ASN A 23 4.24 -7.54 -25.49
C ASN A 23 5.47 -7.33 -24.58
N GLU A 24 5.35 -6.63 -23.46
CA GLU A 24 6.48 -6.41 -22.53
C GLU A 24 6.87 -7.71 -21.80
N ASP A 25 5.85 -8.51 -21.45
CA ASP A 25 6.00 -9.85 -20.87
C ASP A 25 6.77 -10.84 -21.74
N VAL A 26 6.61 -10.73 -23.06
CA VAL A 26 7.33 -11.54 -24.05
C VAL A 26 8.75 -11.01 -24.25
N GLN A 27 8.94 -9.70 -24.22
CA GLN A 27 10.26 -9.08 -24.28
C GLN A 27 11.12 -9.40 -23.04
N GLU A 28 10.54 -9.40 -21.84
CA GLU A 28 11.26 -9.76 -20.61
C GLU A 28 11.65 -11.24 -20.62
N LEU A 29 10.71 -12.14 -20.99
CA LEU A 29 11.01 -13.58 -21.14
C LEU A 29 12.06 -13.86 -22.21
N THR A 30 11.98 -13.20 -23.38
CA THR A 30 12.98 -13.37 -24.44
C THR A 30 14.32 -12.77 -24.06
N THR A 31 14.37 -11.65 -23.34
CA THR A 31 15.62 -11.07 -22.82
C THR A 31 16.27 -12.02 -21.84
N ILE A 32 15.51 -12.53 -20.87
CA ILE A 32 16.00 -13.52 -19.89
C ILE A 32 16.52 -14.75 -20.63
N GLN A 33 15.73 -15.32 -21.55
CA GLN A 33 16.09 -16.51 -22.33
C GLN A 33 17.33 -16.29 -23.22
N ASN A 34 17.56 -15.08 -23.73
CA ASN A 34 18.75 -14.75 -24.52
C ASN A 34 19.99 -14.50 -23.65
N THR A 35 19.81 -14.05 -22.40
CA THR A 35 20.90 -13.82 -21.44
C THR A 35 21.26 -15.04 -20.59
N PHE A 36 20.44 -16.09 -20.66
CA PHE A 36 20.50 -17.25 -19.79
C PHE A 36 20.91 -18.49 -20.56
N ASP A 37 22.13 -18.97 -20.27
CA ASP A 37 22.65 -20.22 -20.81
C ASP A 37 22.71 -21.27 -19.69
N LYS A 38 21.84 -22.29 -19.76
CA LYS A 38 21.82 -23.41 -18.81
C LYS A 38 23.07 -24.29 -18.88
N SER A 39 23.87 -24.17 -19.93
CA SER A 39 25.09 -24.97 -20.08
C SER A 39 26.25 -24.46 -19.22
N THR A 40 26.19 -23.20 -18.77
CA THR A 40 27.19 -22.62 -17.87
C THR A 40 26.89 -22.97 -16.41
N SER A 41 27.88 -23.49 -15.69
CA SER A 41 27.89 -23.71 -14.24
C SER A 41 27.49 -22.48 -13.41
N ASN A 42 27.74 -21.26 -13.92
CA ASN A 42 27.53 -19.98 -13.23
C ASN A 42 26.49 -19.09 -13.91
N TYR A 43 25.39 -19.67 -14.38
CA TYR A 43 24.39 -18.99 -15.18
C TYR A 43 23.79 -17.73 -14.52
N LEU A 44 23.62 -17.67 -13.18
CA LEU A 44 23.10 -16.47 -12.52
C LEU A 44 24.08 -15.30 -12.59
N LEU A 45 25.37 -15.58 -12.38
CA LEU A 45 26.44 -14.57 -12.46
C LEU A 45 26.48 -13.95 -13.87
N GLN A 46 26.49 -14.80 -14.89
CA GLN A 46 26.59 -14.36 -16.28
C GLN A 46 25.30 -13.68 -16.76
N SER A 47 24.14 -14.25 -16.42
CA SER A 47 22.83 -13.64 -16.70
C SER A 47 22.73 -12.26 -16.06
N LYS A 48 23.09 -12.13 -14.77
CA LYS A 48 23.03 -10.84 -14.07
C LYS A 48 23.97 -9.81 -14.68
N HIS A 49 25.20 -10.22 -15.01
CA HIS A 49 26.16 -9.38 -15.71
C HIS A 49 25.60 -8.85 -17.04
N ASN A 50 25.02 -9.74 -17.86
CA ASN A 50 24.41 -9.38 -19.14
C ASN A 50 23.24 -8.39 -18.96
N GLN A 51 22.36 -8.64 -17.99
CA GLN A 51 21.26 -7.72 -17.67
C GLN A 51 21.76 -6.33 -17.27
N LEU A 52 22.76 -6.25 -16.40
CA LEU A 52 23.35 -4.96 -15.99
C LEU A 52 24.02 -4.26 -17.17
N SER A 53 24.70 -5.00 -18.04
CA SER A 53 25.34 -4.44 -19.24
C SER A 53 24.33 -3.93 -20.27
N ILE A 54 23.20 -4.62 -20.49
CA ILE A 54 22.10 -4.13 -21.33
C ILE A 54 21.52 -2.84 -20.75
N LYS A 55 21.15 -2.84 -19.45
CA LYS A 55 20.60 -1.65 -18.79
C LYS A 55 21.59 -0.48 -18.80
N PHE A 56 22.89 -0.76 -18.71
CA PHE A 56 23.94 0.25 -18.85
C PHE A 56 24.00 0.81 -20.28
N GLN A 57 23.84 -0.02 -21.30
CA GLN A 57 23.76 0.41 -22.70
C GLN A 57 22.51 1.26 -22.99
N ASP A 58 21.42 1.08 -22.25
CA ASP A 58 20.22 1.91 -22.39
C ASP A 58 20.34 3.30 -21.74
N LYS A 59 21.37 3.54 -20.92
CA LYS A 59 21.58 4.85 -20.26
C LYS A 59 22.06 5.93 -21.24
N ASN A 60 21.80 7.19 -20.86
CA ASN A 60 22.28 8.36 -21.60
C ASN A 60 23.82 8.40 -21.65
N ASN A 61 24.37 8.96 -22.74
CA ASN A 61 25.83 9.05 -22.92
C ASN A 61 26.54 9.78 -21.76
N GLN A 62 25.95 10.86 -21.25
CA GLN A 62 26.50 11.58 -20.08
C GLN A 62 26.64 10.70 -18.84
N THR A 63 25.65 9.86 -18.55
CA THR A 63 25.66 8.95 -17.41
C THR A 63 26.67 7.82 -17.63
N LYS A 64 26.79 7.31 -18.86
CA LYS A 64 27.80 6.30 -19.24
C LYS A 64 29.22 6.84 -19.04
N ASP A 65 29.50 8.05 -19.53
CA ASP A 65 30.81 8.69 -19.39
C ASP A 65 31.15 8.94 -17.91
N SER A 66 30.17 9.37 -17.12
CA SER A 66 30.34 9.56 -15.67
C SER A 66 30.66 8.24 -14.95
N ILE A 67 29.97 7.15 -15.28
CA ILE A 67 30.21 5.84 -14.65
C ILE A 67 31.57 5.29 -15.08
N ASN A 68 31.94 5.41 -16.35
CA ASN A 68 33.24 4.96 -16.85
C ASN A 68 34.39 5.73 -16.21
N SER A 69 34.30 7.06 -16.10
CA SER A 69 35.30 7.87 -15.38
C SER A 69 35.36 7.51 -13.89
N SER A 70 34.21 7.24 -13.27
CA SER A 70 34.15 6.80 -11.88
C SER A 70 34.77 5.41 -11.67
N ALA A 71 34.65 4.52 -12.66
CA ALA A 71 35.30 3.21 -12.65
C ALA A 71 36.83 3.34 -12.70
N GLU A 72 37.38 4.31 -13.45
CA GLU A 72 38.81 4.60 -13.42
C GLU A 72 39.28 5.09 -12.04
N ASN A 73 38.49 5.92 -11.38
CA ASN A 73 38.78 6.35 -10.00
C ASN A 73 38.78 5.15 -9.03
N ILE A 74 37.82 4.23 -9.16
CA ILE A 74 37.76 2.98 -8.38
C ILE A 74 39.02 2.14 -8.62
N LYS A 75 39.45 1.98 -9.88
CA LYS A 75 40.68 1.26 -10.24
C LYS A 75 41.90 1.87 -9.58
N LYS A 76 41.99 3.20 -9.55
CA LYS A 76 43.09 3.91 -8.88
C LYS A 76 43.09 3.66 -7.37
N THR A 77 41.93 3.77 -6.71
CA THR A 77 41.80 3.48 -5.27
C THR A 77 42.19 2.03 -4.96
N PHE A 78 41.84 1.06 -5.81
CA PHE A 78 42.26 -0.32 -5.66
C PHE A 78 43.79 -0.49 -5.77
N GLN A 79 44.43 0.19 -6.73
CA GLN A 79 45.88 0.16 -6.87
C GLN A 79 46.59 0.76 -5.64
N ASP A 80 46.05 1.84 -5.08
CA ASP A 80 46.57 2.44 -3.85
C ASP A 80 46.47 1.45 -2.68
N ILE A 81 45.32 0.77 -2.51
CA ILE A 81 45.14 -0.28 -1.50
C ILE A 81 46.11 -1.44 -1.74
N LYS A 82 46.28 -1.89 -2.98
CA LYS A 82 47.23 -2.95 -3.33
C LYS A 82 48.67 -2.55 -2.99
N SER A 83 49.05 -1.29 -3.18
CA SER A 83 50.39 -0.80 -2.82
C SER A 83 50.63 -0.80 -1.31
N ILE A 84 49.60 -0.47 -0.52
CA ILE A 84 49.67 -0.40 0.95
C ILE A 84 49.61 -1.79 1.56
N ALA A 85 48.66 -2.62 1.11
CA ALA A 85 48.40 -3.94 1.67
C ALA A 85 49.32 -5.03 1.08
N GLY A 86 49.74 -4.91 -0.18
CA GLY A 86 50.68 -5.82 -0.83
C GLY A 86 52.08 -5.79 -0.22
N GLY A 87 52.44 -4.72 0.50
CA GLY A 87 53.65 -4.66 1.33
C GLY A 87 53.62 -5.60 2.55
N PHE A 88 52.46 -6.13 2.92
CA PHE A 88 52.24 -7.09 4.02
C PHE A 88 51.92 -8.50 3.50
N GLY A 89 52.42 -8.86 2.31
CA GLY A 89 52.00 -9.99 1.48
C GLY A 89 51.97 -11.40 2.10
N ASP A 90 52.45 -11.60 3.33
CA ASP A 90 52.38 -12.88 4.06
C ASP A 90 51.29 -12.93 5.15
N VAL A 91 50.61 -11.81 5.45
CA VAL A 91 49.63 -11.73 6.56
C VAL A 91 48.19 -11.99 6.09
N PHE A 92 47.92 -11.78 4.80
CA PHE A 92 46.58 -11.94 4.22
C PHE A 92 46.70 -12.90 3.02
N GLU A 93 46.06 -14.07 3.08
CA GLU A 93 45.93 -15.03 1.97
C GLU A 93 45.03 -14.45 0.85
N ILE A 94 45.43 -13.33 0.24
CA ILE A 94 44.68 -12.63 -0.79
C ILE A 94 45.38 -12.81 -2.14
N ASP A 95 44.65 -13.31 -3.13
CA ASP A 95 45.08 -13.34 -4.53
C ASP A 95 44.99 -11.96 -5.18
N TRP A 96 45.98 -11.10 -4.89
CA TRP A 96 46.09 -9.74 -5.43
C TRP A 96 46.25 -9.68 -6.94
N GLU A 97 46.63 -10.77 -7.60
CA GLU A 97 46.77 -10.86 -9.04
C GLU A 97 45.38 -11.03 -9.67
N PHE A 98 44.62 -12.02 -9.21
CA PHE A 98 43.26 -12.27 -9.71
C PHE A 98 42.32 -11.09 -9.46
N TRP A 99 42.28 -10.54 -8.24
CA TRP A 99 41.42 -9.40 -7.95
C TRP A 99 41.80 -8.14 -8.74
N SER A 100 43.08 -8.01 -9.13
CA SER A 100 43.51 -6.93 -10.04
C SER A 100 42.99 -7.13 -11.46
N LEU A 101 42.88 -8.37 -11.95
CA LEU A 101 42.25 -8.67 -13.24
C LEU A 101 40.76 -8.32 -13.18
N VAL A 102 40.06 -8.74 -12.12
CA VAL A 102 38.63 -8.44 -11.89
C VAL A 102 38.36 -6.93 -11.90
N VAL A 103 39.18 -6.13 -11.21
CA VAL A 103 38.99 -4.68 -11.13
C VAL A 103 39.34 -3.99 -12.45
N ASN A 104 40.31 -4.51 -13.21
CA ASN A 104 40.71 -3.90 -14.48
C ASN A 104 39.71 -4.19 -15.61
N ASP A 105 39.24 -5.44 -15.72
CA ASP A 105 38.34 -5.87 -16.78
C ASP A 105 37.37 -6.96 -16.30
N TYR A 106 36.32 -6.52 -15.60
CA TYR A 106 35.28 -7.43 -15.09
C TYR A 106 34.50 -8.12 -16.22
N ASP A 107 34.24 -7.42 -17.32
CA ASP A 107 33.51 -7.96 -18.46
C ASP A 107 34.29 -9.14 -19.10
N HIS A 108 35.63 -9.04 -19.21
CA HIS A 108 36.46 -10.15 -19.67
C HIS A 108 36.44 -11.35 -18.72
N VAL A 109 36.60 -11.11 -17.41
CA VAL A 109 36.68 -12.18 -16.40
C VAL A 109 35.37 -12.96 -16.31
N VAL A 110 34.21 -12.30 -16.37
CA VAL A 110 32.91 -13.00 -16.34
C VAL A 110 32.72 -13.90 -17.55
N ASN A 111 33.23 -13.53 -18.72
CA ASN A 111 33.04 -14.31 -19.95
C ASN A 111 34.07 -15.43 -20.13
N HIS A 112 35.29 -15.30 -19.59
CA HIS A 112 36.38 -16.27 -19.81
C HIS A 112 36.77 -17.06 -18.56
N GLU A 113 36.63 -16.49 -17.36
CA GLU A 113 37.05 -17.08 -16.08
C GLU A 113 35.91 -17.14 -15.05
N SER A 114 34.67 -17.39 -15.52
CA SER A 114 33.47 -17.34 -14.68
C SER A 114 33.52 -18.32 -13.49
N ASP A 115 34.07 -19.52 -13.69
CA ASP A 115 34.20 -20.54 -12.64
C ASP A 115 35.16 -20.12 -11.54
N LYS A 116 36.31 -19.57 -11.93
CA LYS A 116 37.31 -19.07 -10.98
C LYS A 116 36.76 -17.89 -10.20
N LEU A 117 36.07 -16.97 -10.88
CA LEU A 117 35.39 -15.84 -10.24
C LEU A 117 34.33 -16.30 -9.24
N ASN A 118 33.48 -17.26 -9.60
CA ASN A 118 32.46 -17.77 -8.68
C ASN A 118 33.10 -18.46 -7.46
N GLN A 119 34.15 -19.26 -7.65
CA GLN A 119 34.90 -19.86 -6.54
C GLN A 119 35.49 -18.81 -5.59
N CYS A 120 36.12 -17.76 -6.13
CA CYS A 120 36.66 -16.67 -5.30
C CYS A 120 35.56 -15.92 -4.54
N ILE A 121 34.40 -15.69 -5.16
CA ILE A 121 33.25 -15.05 -4.50
C ILE A 121 32.69 -15.97 -3.39
N ILE A 122 32.63 -17.29 -3.62
CA ILE A 122 32.19 -18.31 -2.64
C ILE A 122 33.16 -18.43 -1.47
N SER A 123 34.47 -18.24 -1.70
CA SER A 123 35.47 -18.23 -0.63
C SER A 123 35.49 -16.92 0.16
N GLY A 124 35.10 -15.79 -0.44
CA GLY A 124 35.11 -14.50 0.26
C GLY A 124 35.67 -13.36 -0.56
N ILE A 125 34.93 -12.26 -0.68
CA ILE A 125 35.54 -11.01 -1.10
C ILE A 125 36.28 -10.41 0.11
N PRO A 126 37.59 -10.11 0.02
CA PRO A 126 38.34 -9.50 1.11
C PRO A 126 37.74 -8.16 1.56
N LYS A 127 37.73 -7.92 2.87
CA LYS A 127 37.07 -6.77 3.49
C LYS A 127 37.67 -5.43 3.06
N GLU A 128 38.95 -5.42 2.70
CA GLU A 128 39.74 -4.24 2.38
C GLU A 128 39.24 -3.53 1.11
N PHE A 129 38.70 -4.30 0.16
CA PHE A 129 38.24 -3.78 -1.13
C PHE A 129 36.84 -4.30 -1.50
N ARG A 130 36.09 -4.88 -0.56
CA ARG A 130 34.72 -5.37 -0.79
C ARG A 130 33.80 -4.29 -1.37
N GLY A 131 33.81 -3.09 -0.79
CA GLY A 131 33.02 -1.97 -1.28
C GLY A 131 33.35 -1.57 -2.73
N ILE A 132 34.63 -1.63 -3.11
CA ILE A 132 35.11 -1.36 -4.47
C ILE A 132 34.53 -2.39 -5.45
N ILE A 133 34.61 -3.68 -5.12
CA ILE A 133 34.09 -4.74 -5.99
C ILE A 133 32.58 -4.61 -6.15
N TRP A 134 31.83 -4.35 -5.08
CA TRP A 134 30.38 -4.18 -5.19
C TRP A 134 29.98 -3.03 -6.10
N GLN A 135 30.66 -1.87 -5.98
CA GLN A 135 30.37 -0.72 -6.84
C GLN A 135 30.72 -0.97 -8.31
N LEU A 136 31.82 -1.68 -8.54
CA LEU A 136 32.29 -2.01 -9.88
C LEU A 136 31.35 -3.01 -10.57
N VAL A 137 30.98 -4.09 -9.89
CA VAL A 137 30.05 -5.12 -10.38
C VAL A 137 28.67 -4.52 -10.65
N ALA A 138 28.17 -3.70 -9.72
CA ALA A 138 26.86 -3.08 -9.86
C ALA A 138 26.84 -1.88 -10.83
N LYS A 139 28.00 -1.43 -11.33
CA LYS A 139 28.16 -0.20 -12.14
C LYS A 139 27.44 0.99 -11.46
N SER A 140 27.57 1.11 -10.14
CA SER A 140 26.72 1.97 -9.31
C SER A 140 27.27 3.37 -9.06
N LYS A 141 28.56 3.62 -9.32
CA LYS A 141 29.18 4.91 -9.02
C LYS A 141 28.86 5.92 -10.12
N ASP A 142 27.94 6.84 -9.82
CA ASP A 142 27.43 7.87 -10.72
C ASP A 142 27.57 9.25 -10.06
N SER A 143 28.31 10.15 -10.70
CA SER A 143 28.57 11.50 -10.17
C SER A 143 27.29 12.31 -10.04
N GLN A 144 26.30 12.09 -10.91
CA GLN A 144 25.03 12.81 -10.84
C GLN A 144 24.26 12.40 -9.58
N LEU A 145 24.26 11.10 -9.24
CA LEU A 145 23.61 10.60 -8.02
C LEU A 145 24.32 11.08 -6.76
N GLU A 146 25.64 11.21 -6.77
CA GLU A 146 26.38 11.81 -5.65
C GLU A 146 26.01 13.29 -5.46
N ASP A 147 25.84 14.06 -6.52
CA ASP A 147 25.39 15.45 -6.44
C ASP A 147 23.96 15.57 -5.92
N PHE A 148 23.06 14.68 -6.37
CA PHE A 148 21.71 14.58 -5.81
C PHE A 148 21.74 14.25 -4.32
N TYR A 149 22.59 13.31 -3.89
CA TYR A 149 22.74 12.97 -2.47
C TYR A 149 23.13 14.20 -1.64
N ARG A 150 24.11 14.99 -2.09
CA ARG A 150 24.55 16.21 -1.40
C ARG A 150 23.42 17.22 -1.21
N GLN A 151 22.52 17.34 -2.18
CA GLN A 151 21.35 18.21 -2.09
C GLN A 151 20.29 17.63 -1.14
N LEU A 152 19.91 16.37 -1.32
CA LEU A 152 18.87 15.69 -0.53
C LEU A 152 19.25 15.54 0.95
N LYS A 153 20.54 15.46 1.25
CA LYS A 153 21.06 15.45 2.62
C LYS A 153 20.68 16.72 3.40
N LEU A 154 20.51 17.86 2.73
CA LEU A 154 20.13 19.14 3.35
C LEU A 154 18.62 19.30 3.56
N GLU A 155 17.81 18.53 2.82
CA GLU A 155 16.36 18.57 2.91
C GLU A 155 15.83 17.78 4.12
N SER A 156 14.62 18.11 4.58
CA SER A 156 13.94 17.44 5.68
C SER A 156 12.95 16.39 5.18
N SER A 157 12.85 15.27 5.90
CA SER A 157 11.94 14.17 5.55
C SER A 157 10.87 13.95 6.62
N ILE A 158 9.66 13.59 6.19
CA ILE A 158 8.57 13.20 7.09
C ILE A 158 8.91 11.93 7.89
N HIS A 159 9.86 11.12 7.40
CA HIS A 159 10.22 9.82 7.96
C HIS A 159 11.32 9.88 9.03
N GLU A 160 11.90 11.06 9.32
CA GLU A 160 13.06 11.17 10.23
C GLU A 160 12.84 10.54 11.60
N LYS A 161 11.63 10.68 12.18
CA LYS A 161 11.30 10.07 13.48
C LYS A 161 11.32 8.54 13.42
N GLY A 162 10.81 7.96 12.32
CA GLY A 162 10.81 6.52 12.09
C GLY A 162 12.23 5.99 11.92
N ILE A 163 13.04 6.67 11.11
CA ILE A 163 14.43 6.31 10.86
C ILE A 163 15.24 6.34 12.16
N LYS A 164 15.13 7.41 12.97
CA LYS A 164 15.84 7.51 14.26
C LYS A 164 15.47 6.38 15.23
N ARG A 165 14.19 6.00 15.28
CA ARG A 165 13.73 4.91 16.15
C ARG A 165 14.29 3.55 15.74
N ASP A 166 14.41 3.28 14.44
CA ASP A 166 14.95 2.00 13.98
C ASP A 166 16.48 1.97 14.08
N LEU A 167 17.13 3.12 13.91
CA LEU A 167 18.57 3.29 14.12
C LEU A 167 18.98 2.94 15.55
N THR A 168 18.23 3.39 16.57
CA THR A 168 18.52 3.03 17.98
C THR A 168 18.31 1.54 18.29
N ARG A 169 17.49 0.83 17.50
CA ARG A 169 17.24 -0.61 17.67
C ARG A 169 18.24 -1.49 16.92
N THR A 170 19.06 -0.89 16.06
CA THR A 170 19.99 -1.61 15.19
C THR A 170 21.27 -1.91 15.97
N SER A 171 21.45 -3.15 16.41
CA SER A 171 22.52 -3.59 17.33
C SER A 171 23.93 -3.65 16.72
N PHE A 172 24.10 -3.26 15.45
CA PHE A 172 25.40 -3.28 14.77
C PHE A 172 26.34 -2.15 15.21
N PHE A 173 25.85 -1.17 15.97
CA PHE A 173 26.62 0.00 16.40
C PHE A 173 27.02 -0.06 17.89
N THR A 174 27.91 -1.00 18.27
CA THR A 174 28.37 -1.13 19.66
C THR A 174 29.69 -0.40 19.96
N ASN A 175 30.41 0.07 18.94
CA ASN A 175 31.73 0.71 19.07
C ASN A 175 31.69 2.20 18.73
N VAL A 176 32.69 2.97 19.16
CA VAL A 176 32.77 4.43 18.96
C VAL A 176 32.79 4.84 17.48
N GLU A 177 33.48 4.10 16.62
CA GLU A 177 33.46 4.28 15.15
C GLU A 177 32.06 4.07 14.55
N ALA A 178 31.27 3.25 15.22
CA ALA A 178 29.92 2.91 14.81
C ALA A 178 28.94 4.07 15.08
N VAL A 179 29.24 4.96 16.04
CA VAL A 179 28.43 6.15 16.32
C VAL A 179 28.52 7.16 15.17
N SER A 180 29.73 7.40 14.62
CA SER A 180 29.89 8.29 13.45
C SER A 180 29.17 7.72 12.21
N LYS A 181 29.24 6.40 12.02
CA LYS A 181 28.54 5.70 10.93
C LYS A 181 27.02 5.71 11.09
N SER A 182 26.50 5.85 12.30
CA SER A 182 25.06 5.97 12.57
C SER A 182 24.48 7.25 11.96
N ASP A 183 25.18 8.38 12.06
CA ASP A 183 24.75 9.65 11.47
C ASP A 183 24.83 9.63 9.93
N GLU A 184 25.88 9.03 9.38
CA GLU A 184 26.00 8.79 7.94
C GLU A 184 24.85 7.92 7.43
N LEU A 185 24.53 6.82 8.13
CA LEU A 185 23.42 5.94 7.78
C LEU A 185 22.07 6.67 7.84
N PHE A 186 21.86 7.50 8.87
CA PHE A 186 20.66 8.33 8.95
C PHE A 186 20.52 9.23 7.72
N ASN A 187 21.61 9.87 7.29
CA ASN A 187 21.60 10.76 6.11
C ASN A 187 21.31 10.00 4.82
N VAL A 188 21.91 8.82 4.62
CA VAL A 188 21.68 7.97 3.44
C VAL A 188 20.22 7.53 3.35
N ILE A 189 19.65 7.00 4.45
CA ILE A 189 18.25 6.55 4.46
C ILE A 189 17.29 7.73 4.30
N LYS A 190 17.58 8.86 4.93
CA LYS A 190 16.79 10.09 4.77
C LYS A 190 16.80 10.54 3.30
N ALA A 191 17.97 10.64 2.70
CA ALA A 191 18.11 11.03 1.30
C ALA A 191 17.38 10.04 0.38
N TYR A 192 17.46 8.74 0.63
CA TYR A 192 16.71 7.75 -0.13
C TYR A 192 15.19 7.94 0.00
N SER A 193 14.67 8.20 1.20
CA SER A 193 13.23 8.42 1.40
C SER A 193 12.68 9.62 0.62
N LEU A 194 13.52 10.61 0.33
CA LEU A 194 13.19 11.77 -0.52
C LEU A 194 13.42 11.46 -2.01
N TYR A 195 14.43 10.64 -2.30
CA TYR A 195 14.76 10.17 -3.64
C TYR A 195 13.73 9.19 -4.22
N ASP A 196 12.92 8.53 -3.41
CA ASP A 196 11.83 7.67 -3.88
C ASP A 196 10.61 7.82 -2.96
N PRO A 197 9.80 8.88 -3.09
CA PRO A 197 8.69 9.20 -2.20
C PRO A 197 7.55 8.16 -2.27
N ASP A 198 7.49 7.41 -3.36
CA ASP A 198 6.52 6.32 -3.59
C ASP A 198 6.71 5.16 -2.61
N VAL A 199 7.96 4.81 -2.32
CA VAL A 199 8.34 3.83 -1.29
C VAL A 199 8.56 4.53 0.04
N GLY A 200 9.20 5.70 0.02
CA GLY A 200 9.63 6.46 1.17
C GLY A 200 10.60 5.66 2.04
N TYR A 201 10.36 5.69 3.35
CA TYR A 201 11.04 4.82 4.31
C TYR A 201 10.09 3.74 4.81
N THR A 202 10.49 2.48 4.65
CA THR A 202 9.80 1.32 5.21
C THR A 202 10.68 0.62 6.26
N GLN A 203 10.02 0.05 7.28
CA GLN A 203 10.71 -0.66 8.35
C GLN A 203 11.42 -1.89 7.79
N GLY A 204 12.73 -1.98 8.02
CA GLY A 204 13.57 -3.05 7.47
C GLY A 204 14.67 -2.52 6.55
N MET A 205 14.43 -1.42 5.84
CA MET A 205 15.39 -0.83 4.90
C MET A 205 16.73 -0.45 5.54
N ILE A 206 16.71 -0.07 6.83
CA ILE A 206 17.93 0.25 7.56
C ILE A 206 18.90 -0.94 7.62
N PHE A 207 18.38 -2.16 7.73
CA PHE A 207 19.18 -3.39 7.77
C PHE A 207 19.82 -3.70 6.42
N ILE A 208 19.26 -3.18 5.31
CA ILE A 208 19.88 -3.26 3.99
C ILE A 208 21.04 -2.27 3.86
N ALA A 209 20.88 -1.06 4.39
CA ALA A 209 21.92 -0.03 4.27
C ALA A 209 23.10 -0.21 5.25
N VAL A 210 22.92 -0.92 6.36
CA VAL A 210 24.00 -1.17 7.35
C VAL A 210 25.21 -1.89 6.73
N PRO A 211 25.08 -3.04 6.03
CA PRO A 211 26.21 -3.69 5.37
C PRO A 211 26.93 -2.78 4.36
N LEU A 212 26.18 -1.93 3.66
CA LEU A 212 26.74 -1.00 2.69
C LEU A 212 27.61 0.07 3.37
N ILE A 213 27.07 0.79 4.35
CA ILE A 213 27.77 1.91 4.99
C ILE A 213 29.01 1.47 5.80
N MET A 214 29.06 0.21 6.21
CA MET A 214 30.22 -0.38 6.89
C MET A 214 31.39 -0.67 5.93
N ASN A 215 31.15 -0.75 4.60
CA ASN A 215 32.18 -1.08 3.60
C ASN A 215 32.45 0.07 2.61
N MET A 216 31.76 1.21 2.72
CA MET A 216 31.95 2.37 1.83
C MET A 216 31.56 3.70 2.48
N ASN A 217 31.76 4.81 1.77
CA ASN A 217 31.38 6.15 2.23
C ASN A 217 29.88 6.44 2.05
N GLU A 218 29.36 7.50 2.67
CA GLU A 218 27.93 7.83 2.61
C GLU A 218 27.39 8.05 1.18
N SER A 219 28.08 8.81 0.33
CA SER A 219 27.67 9.06 -1.06
C SER A 219 27.67 7.78 -1.89
N GLU A 220 28.69 6.96 -1.68
CA GLU A 220 28.88 5.66 -2.34
C GLU A 220 27.80 4.67 -1.93
N CYS A 221 27.45 4.65 -0.65
CA CYS A 221 26.38 3.86 -0.07
C CYS A 221 25.02 4.27 -0.64
N PHE A 222 24.77 5.56 -0.78
CA PHE A 222 23.54 6.06 -1.41
C PHE A 222 23.43 5.59 -2.86
N CYS A 223 24.50 5.73 -3.65
CA CYS A 223 24.50 5.32 -5.05
C CYS A 223 24.24 3.81 -5.19
N LEU A 224 24.95 2.98 -4.42
CA LEU A 224 24.74 1.53 -4.47
C LEU A 224 23.34 1.13 -3.97
N LEU A 225 22.82 1.78 -2.93
CA LEU A 225 21.44 1.54 -2.45
C LEU A 225 20.42 1.86 -3.54
N VAL A 226 20.57 3.00 -4.25
CA VAL A 226 19.71 3.36 -5.38
C VAL A 226 19.81 2.32 -6.51
N THR A 227 21.01 1.86 -6.82
CA THR A 227 21.23 0.80 -7.81
C THR A 227 20.59 -0.52 -7.40
N LEU A 228 20.69 -0.94 -6.15
CA LEU A 228 20.02 -2.15 -5.65
C LEU A 228 18.49 -2.00 -5.74
N MET A 229 17.96 -0.84 -5.37
CA MET A 229 16.52 -0.59 -5.44
C MET A 229 15.99 -0.61 -6.88
N LYS A 230 16.69 0.04 -7.83
CA LYS A 230 16.24 0.16 -9.21
C LYS A 230 16.67 -1.00 -10.11
N GLU A 231 17.96 -1.29 -10.17
CA GLU A 231 18.53 -2.22 -11.16
C GLU A 231 18.42 -3.68 -10.73
N TYR A 232 18.36 -3.92 -9.41
CA TYR A 232 18.20 -5.26 -8.83
C TYR A 232 16.75 -5.57 -8.42
N GLY A 233 15.81 -4.62 -8.57
CA GLY A 233 14.39 -4.84 -8.26
C GLY A 233 14.07 -4.90 -6.76
N LEU A 234 14.99 -4.50 -5.88
CA LEU A 234 14.75 -4.52 -4.43
C LEU A 234 13.58 -3.59 -4.02
N ARG A 235 13.32 -2.54 -4.81
CA ARG A 235 12.21 -1.61 -4.60
C ARG A 235 10.85 -2.32 -4.51
N ASP A 236 10.64 -3.39 -5.28
CA ASP A 236 9.34 -4.07 -5.37
C ASP A 236 8.96 -4.80 -4.07
N LEU A 237 9.96 -5.12 -3.22
CA LEU A 237 9.72 -5.68 -1.89
C LEU A 237 9.12 -4.66 -0.91
N PHE A 238 9.39 -3.37 -1.13
CA PHE A 238 9.02 -2.29 -0.23
C PHE A 238 7.89 -1.40 -0.76
N CYS A 239 7.42 -1.64 -1.99
CA CYS A 239 6.25 -0.95 -2.54
C CYS A 239 4.99 -1.20 -1.68
N PRO A 240 3.99 -0.29 -1.73
CA PRO A 240 2.70 -0.51 -1.08
C PRO A 240 2.09 -1.87 -1.44
N GLU A 241 1.39 -2.49 -0.49
CA GLU A 241 0.87 -3.86 -0.60
C GLU A 241 1.95 -4.96 -0.64
N MET A 242 3.24 -4.63 -0.66
CA MET A 242 4.38 -5.55 -0.62
C MET A 242 4.28 -6.68 -1.67
N LYS A 243 3.78 -6.38 -2.88
CA LYS A 243 3.56 -7.37 -3.94
C LYS A 243 4.84 -8.17 -4.25
N GLY A 244 5.99 -7.50 -4.35
CA GLY A 244 7.27 -8.18 -4.61
C GLY A 244 7.68 -9.15 -3.49
N LEU A 245 7.39 -8.83 -2.23
CA LEU A 245 7.62 -9.75 -1.11
C LEU A 245 6.74 -11.00 -1.22
N HIS A 246 5.47 -10.82 -1.58
CA HIS A 246 4.55 -11.95 -1.74
C HIS A 246 4.92 -12.86 -2.92
N VAL A 247 5.42 -12.28 -4.02
CA VAL A 247 5.98 -13.05 -5.14
C VAL A 247 7.17 -13.89 -4.66
N LEU A 248 8.13 -13.26 -3.97
CA LEU A 248 9.33 -13.95 -3.50
C LEU A 248 9.03 -15.05 -2.47
N LEU A 249 8.02 -14.83 -1.60
CA LEU A 249 7.52 -15.87 -0.68
C LEU A 249 6.88 -17.05 -1.43
N TYR A 250 6.14 -16.75 -2.50
CA TYR A 250 5.52 -17.78 -3.34
C TYR A 250 6.58 -18.59 -4.10
N GLU A 251 7.56 -17.92 -4.71
CA GLU A 251 8.72 -18.57 -5.35
C GLU A 251 9.47 -19.48 -4.38
N PHE A 252 9.72 -18.98 -3.17
CA PHE A 252 10.31 -19.78 -2.09
C PHE A 252 9.47 -21.02 -1.76
N ASP A 253 8.15 -20.90 -1.66
CA ASP A 253 7.26 -22.04 -1.39
C ASP A 253 7.28 -23.07 -2.53
N ARG A 254 7.34 -22.64 -3.79
CA ARG A 254 7.45 -23.53 -4.97
C ARG A 254 8.80 -24.22 -5.06
N LEU A 255 9.89 -23.51 -4.75
CA LEU A 255 11.22 -24.09 -4.68
C LEU A 255 11.31 -25.10 -3.53
N LEU A 256 10.78 -24.77 -2.36
CA LEU A 256 10.76 -25.70 -1.23
C LEU A 256 9.98 -26.98 -1.56
N GLU A 257 8.84 -26.87 -2.24
CA GLU A 257 8.08 -28.03 -2.73
C GLU A 257 8.89 -28.90 -3.69
N SER A 258 9.71 -28.28 -4.55
CA SER A 258 10.53 -28.98 -5.53
C SER A 258 11.72 -29.71 -4.89
N TYR A 259 12.40 -29.07 -3.93
CA TYR A 259 13.57 -29.63 -3.25
C TYR A 259 13.23 -30.60 -2.11
N SER A 260 12.24 -30.28 -1.29
CA SER A 260 11.72 -31.16 -0.24
C SER A 260 10.19 -31.11 -0.20
N PRO A 261 9.52 -31.96 -1.02
CA PRO A 261 8.07 -32.05 -1.01
C PRO A 261 7.53 -32.56 0.32
N VAL A 262 8.31 -33.36 1.06
CA VAL A 262 7.92 -33.89 2.38
C VAL A 262 7.82 -32.76 3.40
N LEU A 263 8.85 -31.89 3.46
CA LEU A 263 8.86 -30.73 4.34
C LEU A 263 7.76 -29.73 3.97
N TYR A 264 7.61 -29.41 2.68
CA TYR A 264 6.55 -28.52 2.21
C TYR A 264 5.16 -29.01 2.63
N ASN A 265 4.84 -30.29 2.36
CA ASN A 265 3.56 -30.87 2.75
C ASN A 265 3.35 -30.90 4.27
N HIS A 266 4.40 -31.09 5.06
CA HIS A 266 4.31 -30.99 6.52
C HIS A 266 3.94 -29.57 6.97
N LEU A 267 4.61 -28.55 6.43
CA LEU A 267 4.30 -27.15 6.75
C LEU A 267 2.85 -26.79 6.38
N VAL A 268 2.38 -27.22 5.21
CA VAL A 268 1.01 -27.02 4.76
C VAL A 268 0.02 -27.73 5.69
N LYS A 269 0.29 -28.99 6.09
CA LYS A 269 -0.56 -29.74 7.04
C LYS A 269 -0.61 -29.09 8.42
N GLN A 270 0.50 -28.51 8.88
CA GLN A 270 0.55 -27.74 10.13
C GLN A 270 -0.09 -26.34 9.99
N GLY A 271 -0.46 -25.90 8.79
CA GLY A 271 -1.04 -24.57 8.55
C GLY A 271 -0.02 -23.43 8.65
N ILE A 272 1.28 -23.72 8.53
CA ILE A 272 2.35 -22.72 8.56
C ILE A 272 2.55 -22.17 7.15
N LYS A 273 2.39 -20.85 7.01
CA LYS A 273 2.69 -20.11 5.78
C LYS A 273 4.08 -19.49 5.86
N SER A 274 4.80 -19.46 4.75
CA SER A 274 6.10 -18.77 4.60
C SER A 274 6.07 -17.33 5.12
N SER A 275 4.98 -16.59 4.87
CA SER A 275 4.80 -15.21 5.35
C SER A 275 4.91 -15.04 6.87
N MET A 276 4.69 -16.10 7.65
CA MET A 276 4.76 -16.07 9.12
C MET A 276 6.18 -16.03 9.67
N TYR A 277 7.18 -16.44 8.88
CA TYR A 277 8.57 -16.56 9.34
C TYR A 277 9.60 -15.98 8.37
N ALA A 278 9.38 -16.10 7.05
CA ALA A 278 10.37 -15.74 6.03
C ALA A 278 10.30 -14.26 5.59
N SER A 279 9.24 -13.52 5.93
CA SER A 279 9.08 -12.11 5.53
C SER A 279 10.29 -11.24 5.94
N GLN A 280 10.81 -11.46 7.15
CA GLN A 280 11.99 -10.72 7.65
C GLN A 280 13.29 -11.15 6.95
N TRP A 281 13.39 -12.40 6.52
CA TRP A 281 14.58 -12.90 5.82
C TRP A 281 14.81 -12.11 4.53
N PHE A 282 13.75 -11.95 3.76
CA PHE A 282 13.80 -11.26 2.47
C PHE A 282 13.88 -9.73 2.60
N LEU A 283 13.12 -9.12 3.52
CA LEU A 283 13.12 -7.67 3.70
C LEU A 283 14.43 -7.12 4.29
N THR A 284 15.22 -7.96 4.96
CA THR A 284 16.45 -7.52 5.65
C THR A 284 17.71 -8.22 5.16
N PHE A 285 17.61 -9.06 4.13
CA PHE A 285 18.68 -9.98 3.70
C PHE A 285 19.30 -10.69 4.90
N PHE A 286 18.41 -11.22 5.75
CA PHE A 286 18.75 -11.92 6.99
C PHE A 286 19.43 -11.07 8.08
N ALA A 287 19.76 -9.81 7.83
CA ALA A 287 20.51 -8.95 8.75
C ALA A 287 19.78 -8.62 10.06
N TYR A 288 18.48 -8.87 10.16
CA TYR A 288 17.77 -8.72 11.44
C TYR A 288 18.23 -9.71 12.52
N LYS A 289 18.58 -10.95 12.13
CA LYS A 289 18.92 -12.03 13.07
C LYS A 289 20.39 -12.44 12.99
N PHE A 290 21.06 -12.09 11.90
CA PHE A 290 22.37 -12.65 11.60
C PHE A 290 23.49 -11.69 11.96
N PRO A 291 24.66 -12.22 12.34
CA PRO A 291 25.88 -11.43 12.43
C PRO A 291 26.21 -10.76 11.11
N LEU A 292 26.83 -9.58 11.19
CA LEU A 292 27.21 -8.78 10.03
C LEU A 292 28.08 -9.57 9.07
N ASP A 293 29.01 -10.40 9.56
CA ASP A 293 29.93 -11.17 8.72
C ASP A 293 29.19 -12.09 7.72
N ILE A 294 28.15 -12.81 8.15
CA ILE A 294 27.37 -13.66 7.22
C ILE A 294 26.50 -12.81 6.29
N VAL A 295 25.96 -11.69 6.78
CA VAL A 295 25.23 -10.76 5.92
C VAL A 295 26.14 -10.25 4.80
N LEU A 296 27.40 -9.90 5.09
CA LEU A 296 28.37 -9.47 4.07
C LEU A 296 28.60 -10.56 3.02
N ARG A 297 28.68 -11.82 3.42
CA ARG A 297 28.79 -12.96 2.47
C ARG A 297 27.55 -13.10 1.59
N ILE A 298 26.35 -12.92 2.16
CA ILE A 298 25.09 -12.92 1.40
C ILE A 298 25.08 -11.76 0.39
N TYR A 299 25.56 -10.58 0.77
CA TYR A 299 25.70 -9.44 -0.15
C TYR A 299 26.67 -9.70 -1.30
N ASP A 300 27.81 -10.34 -1.04
CA ASP A 300 28.77 -10.71 -2.08
C ASP A 300 28.09 -11.53 -3.19
N ILE A 301 27.20 -12.46 -2.81
CA ILE A 301 26.40 -13.25 -3.76
C ILE A 301 25.28 -12.42 -4.39
N ILE A 302 24.51 -11.65 -3.63
CA ILE A 302 23.38 -10.86 -4.18
C ILE A 302 23.86 -9.83 -5.21
N VAL A 303 24.97 -9.14 -4.94
CA VAL A 303 25.51 -8.14 -5.86
C VAL A 303 26.04 -8.80 -7.14
N THR A 304 26.58 -10.02 -7.06
CA THR A 304 27.19 -10.68 -8.23
C THR A 304 26.18 -11.51 -9.03
N GLN A 305 25.35 -12.31 -8.37
CA GLN A 305 24.39 -13.23 -8.97
C GLN A 305 22.94 -12.70 -9.00
N GLY A 306 22.64 -11.61 -8.30
CA GLY A 306 21.31 -10.98 -8.27
C GLY A 306 20.45 -11.36 -7.07
N MET A 307 19.26 -10.73 -6.98
CA MET A 307 18.32 -10.85 -5.86
C MET A 307 17.80 -12.27 -5.64
N GLU A 308 17.59 -13.01 -6.72
CA GLU A 308 17.08 -14.40 -6.71
C GLU A 308 17.97 -15.32 -5.86
N SER A 309 19.25 -15.00 -5.74
CA SER A 309 20.21 -15.76 -4.92
C SER A 309 19.83 -15.82 -3.45
N ILE A 310 19.00 -14.91 -2.94
CA ILE A 310 18.50 -14.97 -1.56
C ILE A 310 17.65 -16.22 -1.31
N LEU A 311 16.96 -16.72 -2.35
CA LEU A 311 16.16 -17.94 -2.28
C LEU A 311 17.05 -19.17 -2.04
N LYS A 312 18.27 -19.18 -2.59
CA LYS A 312 19.25 -20.25 -2.36
C LYS A 312 19.53 -20.43 -0.87
N PHE A 313 19.83 -19.33 -0.17
CA PHE A 313 20.05 -19.35 1.27
C PHE A 313 18.80 -19.79 2.03
N ALA A 314 17.64 -19.23 1.69
CA ALA A 314 16.39 -19.57 2.35
C ALA A 314 16.03 -21.06 2.23
N VAL A 315 16.13 -21.64 1.04
CA VAL A 315 15.83 -23.05 0.77
C VAL A 315 16.86 -23.96 1.43
N ASN A 316 18.15 -23.65 1.31
CA ASN A 316 19.22 -24.43 1.94
C ASN A 316 19.01 -24.53 3.45
N LEU A 317 18.69 -23.41 4.11
CA LEU A 317 18.43 -23.40 5.55
C LEU A 317 17.28 -24.33 5.98
N MET A 318 16.27 -24.49 5.12
CA MET A 318 15.15 -25.40 5.36
C MET A 318 15.56 -26.86 5.17
N ILE A 319 16.29 -27.17 4.10
CA ILE A 319 16.77 -28.52 3.78
C ILE A 319 17.69 -29.04 4.89
N GLN A 320 18.65 -28.22 5.32
CA GLN A 320 19.61 -28.60 6.37
C GLN A 320 18.95 -28.86 7.73
N ASN A 321 17.76 -28.28 7.95
CA ASN A 321 16.97 -28.49 9.16
C ASN A 321 15.81 -29.46 8.97
N GLU A 322 15.66 -30.11 7.81
CA GLU A 322 14.47 -30.90 7.45
C GLU A 322 14.09 -31.93 8.52
N SER A 323 15.07 -32.72 8.98
CA SER A 323 14.86 -33.75 10.01
C SER A 323 14.31 -33.16 11.32
N ASN A 324 14.79 -31.98 11.71
CA ASN A 324 14.33 -31.28 12.91
C ASN A 324 12.92 -30.72 12.71
N LEU A 325 12.64 -30.14 11.54
CA LEU A 325 11.36 -29.51 11.23
C LEU A 325 10.22 -30.53 11.13
N LEU A 326 10.48 -31.70 10.53
CA LEU A 326 9.50 -32.78 10.41
C LEU A 326 9.07 -33.38 11.76
N ALA A 327 9.95 -33.33 12.77
CA ALA A 327 9.67 -33.85 14.10
C ALA A 327 8.82 -32.90 14.98
N LEU A 328 8.63 -31.64 14.57
CA LEU A 328 7.97 -30.62 15.38
C LEU A 328 6.51 -30.38 14.97
N SER A 329 5.68 -30.03 15.96
CA SER A 329 4.30 -29.56 15.78
C SER A 329 4.23 -28.03 15.71
N PHE A 330 3.11 -27.48 15.22
CA PHE A 330 2.90 -26.04 14.94
C PHE A 330 3.65 -25.05 15.85
N ASP A 331 3.37 -25.01 17.16
CA ASP A 331 3.93 -23.99 18.06
C ASP A 331 5.47 -24.04 18.14
N LYS A 332 6.01 -25.26 18.32
CA LYS A 332 7.46 -25.47 18.42
C LYS A 332 8.15 -25.29 17.07
N LEU A 333 7.46 -25.63 15.99
CA LEU A 333 7.94 -25.49 14.63
C LEU A 333 8.10 -24.01 14.26
N LEU A 334 7.11 -23.18 14.57
CA LEU A 334 7.18 -21.74 14.30
C LEU A 334 8.26 -21.04 15.16
N GLU A 335 8.42 -21.44 16.42
CA GLU A 335 9.54 -20.98 17.27
C GLU A 335 10.90 -21.38 16.67
N PHE A 336 11.03 -22.64 16.23
CA PHE A 336 12.26 -23.15 15.63
C PHE A 336 12.64 -22.39 14.35
N LEU A 337 11.67 -22.16 13.46
CA LEU A 337 11.86 -21.40 12.22
C LEU A 337 12.30 -19.95 12.48
N LYS A 338 11.85 -19.34 13.58
CA LYS A 338 12.19 -17.94 13.92
C LYS A 338 13.55 -17.78 14.58
N ASP A 339 13.96 -18.72 15.43
CA ASP A 339 15.09 -18.50 16.35
C ASP A 339 16.20 -19.56 16.27
N LYS A 340 15.97 -20.73 15.66
CA LYS A 340 16.91 -21.87 15.74
C LYS A 340 17.39 -22.40 14.40
N LEU A 341 16.87 -21.89 13.28
CA LEU A 341 17.22 -22.33 11.93
C LEU A 341 18.74 -22.24 11.65
N PHE A 342 19.42 -21.26 12.25
CA PHE A 342 20.85 -21.00 12.07
C PHE A 342 21.77 -21.86 12.91
N ASN A 343 21.23 -22.62 13.86
CA ASN A 343 22.05 -23.37 14.78
C ASN A 343 22.86 -24.48 14.09
N VAL A 344 22.46 -24.89 12.87
CA VAL A 344 23.20 -25.86 12.06
C VAL A 344 24.60 -25.37 11.69
N TYR A 345 24.76 -24.07 11.47
CA TYR A 345 26.03 -23.47 11.04
C TYR A 345 26.85 -22.88 12.19
N ILE A 346 26.49 -23.19 13.44
CA ILE A 346 27.33 -22.84 14.59
C ILE A 346 28.51 -23.80 14.61
N ALA A 347 29.72 -23.26 14.73
CA ALA A 347 30.92 -24.09 14.81
C ALA A 347 30.87 -25.00 16.04
N GLU A 348 31.22 -26.27 15.86
CA GLU A 348 31.14 -27.32 16.89
C GLU A 348 31.90 -26.97 18.16
N ALA A 349 32.98 -26.19 18.05
CA ALA A 349 33.76 -25.68 19.19
C ALA A 349 32.93 -24.81 20.16
N PHE A 350 31.82 -24.22 19.70
CA PHE A 350 30.91 -23.41 20.50
C PHE A 350 29.62 -24.15 20.88
N ILE A 351 29.42 -25.37 20.35
CA ILE A 351 28.36 -26.29 20.78
C ILE A 351 28.84 -26.94 22.08
N LYS A 352 28.60 -26.27 23.22
CA LYS A 352 28.81 -26.91 24.51
C LYS A 352 27.78 -28.03 24.70
N ASP A 353 28.30 -29.24 24.87
CA ASP A 353 27.59 -30.42 25.34
C ASP A 353 27.02 -30.13 26.75
N ASP A 354 25.79 -29.65 26.84
CA ASP A 354 25.14 -29.34 28.11
C ASP A 354 24.02 -30.36 28.38
N LYS A 355 24.39 -31.40 29.12
CA LYS A 355 23.45 -32.35 29.74
C LYS A 355 22.49 -31.58 30.66
N GLY A 356 21.37 -31.13 30.11
CA GLY A 356 20.10 -31.08 30.83
C GLY A 356 19.44 -29.73 31.12
N LYS A 357 20.02 -28.56 30.82
CA LYS A 357 19.31 -27.27 31.01
C LYS A 357 19.68 -26.24 29.94
N LYS A 358 18.87 -26.17 28.88
CA LYS A 358 18.95 -25.14 27.82
C LYS A 358 18.72 -23.73 28.39
N ARG A 359 19.80 -23.05 28.78
CA ARG A 359 19.85 -21.58 28.91
C ARG A 359 20.90 -21.06 27.94
N PHE A 360 20.45 -20.29 26.94
CA PHE A 360 21.32 -19.47 26.11
C PHE A 360 21.97 -18.41 27.00
N SER A 361 23.24 -18.62 27.34
CA SER A 361 24.08 -17.66 28.05
C SER A 361 25.20 -17.25 27.09
N LEU A 362 25.16 -15.99 26.65
CA LEU A 362 26.26 -15.33 25.95
C LEU A 362 27.47 -15.24 26.89
N SER A 363 28.30 -16.28 26.90
CA SER A 363 29.63 -16.18 27.51
C SER A 363 30.54 -15.40 26.55
N ARG A 364 30.78 -14.12 26.87
CA ARG A 364 31.89 -13.33 26.31
C ARG A 364 33.20 -14.02 26.71
N SER A 365 33.69 -14.94 25.88
CA SER A 365 35.12 -15.28 25.87
C SER A 365 35.81 -14.27 24.95
N ALA A 366 36.60 -13.39 25.55
CA ALA A 366 37.17 -12.19 24.94
C ALA A 366 38.51 -12.45 24.23
N THR A 367 38.64 -13.50 23.41
CA THR A 367 39.94 -13.79 22.75
C THR A 367 39.89 -14.46 21.38
N SER A 368 38.71 -14.73 20.80
CA SER A 368 38.60 -15.15 19.40
C SER A 368 37.84 -14.10 18.60
N THR A 369 38.36 -13.72 17.44
CA THR A 369 37.65 -12.90 16.46
C THR A 369 36.27 -13.50 16.16
N PRO A 370 35.21 -12.69 15.99
CA PRO A 370 33.84 -13.18 15.72
C PRO A 370 33.73 -14.04 14.44
N ALA A 371 34.72 -13.94 13.54
CA ALA A 371 34.86 -14.73 12.32
C ALA A 371 34.90 -16.25 12.54
N THR A 372 35.15 -16.74 13.76
CA THR A 372 35.29 -18.19 14.04
C THR A 372 34.03 -18.85 14.61
N TYR A 373 32.97 -18.09 14.92
CA TYR A 373 31.78 -18.67 15.58
C TYR A 373 30.86 -19.42 14.62
N TYR A 374 30.73 -18.95 13.38
CA TYR A 374 29.86 -19.54 12.36
C TYR A 374 30.70 -20.17 11.25
N LYS A 375 30.24 -21.30 10.73
CA LYS A 375 30.81 -21.98 9.56
C LYS A 375 30.34 -21.27 8.28
N LEU A 376 30.91 -20.09 8.02
CA LEU A 376 30.49 -19.19 6.94
C LEU A 376 30.67 -19.83 5.55
N ASP A 377 31.81 -20.47 5.32
CA ASP A 377 32.13 -21.04 4.01
C ASP A 377 31.22 -22.24 3.69
N GLU A 378 30.93 -23.07 4.69
CA GLU A 378 29.99 -24.19 4.58
C GLU A 378 28.57 -23.69 4.25
N LEU A 379 28.09 -22.64 4.93
CA LEU A 379 26.79 -22.02 4.64
C LEU A 379 26.71 -21.53 3.19
N VAL A 380 27.73 -20.84 2.69
CA VAL A 380 27.73 -20.31 1.33
C VAL A 380 27.83 -21.45 0.32
N GLN A 381 28.72 -22.43 0.54
CA GLN A 381 28.88 -23.60 -0.33
C GLN A 381 27.60 -24.41 -0.44
N ASP A 382 26.95 -24.74 0.68
CA ASP A 382 25.69 -25.48 0.70
C ASP A 382 24.56 -24.69 0.03
N SER A 383 24.54 -23.37 0.23
CA SER A 383 23.56 -22.52 -0.44
C SER A 383 23.77 -22.50 -1.96
N MET A 384 25.02 -22.54 -2.43
CA MET A 384 25.29 -22.56 -3.87
C MET A 384 24.92 -23.88 -4.55
N GLN A 385 24.74 -24.97 -3.81
CA GLN A 385 24.23 -26.24 -4.35
C GLN A 385 22.74 -26.16 -4.72
N VAL A 386 22.00 -25.20 -4.15
CA VAL A 386 20.60 -24.96 -4.52
C VAL A 386 20.56 -24.24 -5.86
N ASN A 387 20.12 -24.98 -6.88
CA ASN A 387 19.86 -24.49 -8.23
C ASN A 387 18.58 -23.65 -8.26
N VAL A 388 18.68 -22.41 -8.70
CA VAL A 388 17.55 -21.48 -8.84
C VAL A 388 17.50 -21.02 -10.28
N ASP A 389 16.59 -21.59 -11.07
CA ASP A 389 16.45 -21.29 -12.49
C ASP A 389 15.59 -20.02 -12.70
N PRO A 390 16.13 -18.92 -13.27
CA PRO A 390 15.39 -17.69 -13.56
C PRO A 390 14.14 -17.91 -14.41
N VAL A 391 14.14 -18.91 -15.29
CA VAL A 391 12.99 -19.23 -16.14
C VAL A 391 11.86 -19.82 -15.29
N GLU A 392 12.19 -20.69 -14.33
CA GLU A 392 11.21 -21.24 -13.38
C GLU A 392 10.68 -20.17 -12.44
N LEU A 393 11.54 -19.27 -11.94
CA LEU A 393 11.11 -18.13 -11.14
C LEU A 393 10.14 -17.23 -11.90
N THR A 394 10.44 -16.89 -13.15
CA THR A 394 9.55 -16.09 -13.98
C THR A 394 8.18 -16.77 -14.16
N LYS A 395 8.17 -18.10 -14.32
CA LYS A 395 6.93 -18.88 -14.37
C LYS A 395 6.15 -18.80 -13.06
N TYR A 396 6.80 -18.96 -11.91
CA TYR A 396 6.18 -18.86 -10.59
C TYR A 396 5.64 -17.44 -10.33
N ALA A 397 6.37 -16.41 -10.71
CA ALA A 397 5.91 -15.02 -10.63
C ALA A 397 4.63 -14.79 -11.45
N LYS A 398 4.55 -15.32 -12.66
CA LYS A 398 3.35 -15.24 -13.52
C LYS A 398 2.17 -16.05 -12.96
N GLU A 399 2.44 -17.22 -12.39
CA GLU A 399 1.42 -18.01 -11.70
C GLU A 399 0.85 -17.24 -10.50
N PHE A 400 1.72 -16.67 -9.66
CA PHE A 400 1.33 -15.82 -8.54
C PHE A 400 0.48 -14.64 -9.01
N GLU A 401 0.87 -13.95 -10.08
CA GLU A 401 0.10 -12.84 -10.62
C GLU A 401 -1.31 -13.23 -11.06
N SER A 402 -1.45 -14.38 -11.73
CA SER A 402 -2.76 -14.92 -12.10
C SER A 402 -3.62 -15.20 -10.86
N ILE A 403 -3.03 -15.78 -9.81
CA ILE A 403 -3.72 -16.07 -8.55
C ILE A 403 -4.14 -14.76 -7.86
N TYR A 404 -3.21 -13.82 -7.74
CA TYR A 404 -3.41 -12.53 -7.07
C TYR A 404 -4.49 -11.69 -7.78
N SER A 405 -4.46 -11.62 -9.11
CA SER A 405 -5.48 -10.91 -9.89
C SER A 405 -6.88 -11.50 -9.70
N LYS A 406 -7.00 -12.84 -9.72
CA LYS A 406 -8.27 -13.53 -9.44
C LYS A 406 -8.76 -13.28 -8.02
N GLU A 407 -7.87 -13.26 -7.04
CA GLU A 407 -8.24 -13.01 -5.64
C GLU A 407 -8.67 -11.56 -5.42
N ARG A 408 -7.98 -10.60 -6.05
CA ARG A 408 -8.36 -9.18 -6.04
C ARG A 408 -9.72 -8.94 -6.68
N ALA A 409 -9.98 -9.54 -7.84
CA ALA A 409 -11.28 -9.47 -8.50
C ALA A 409 -12.42 -9.97 -7.60
N LYS A 410 -12.22 -11.11 -6.92
CA LYS A 410 -13.18 -11.63 -5.93
C LYS A 410 -13.42 -10.65 -4.77
N VAL A 411 -12.36 -10.03 -4.25
CA VAL A 411 -12.48 -9.05 -3.16
C VAL A 411 -13.27 -7.83 -3.61
N ASP A 412 -13.04 -7.35 -4.83
CA ASP A 412 -13.74 -6.21 -5.38
C ASP A 412 -15.20 -6.53 -5.72
N ASP A 413 -15.49 -7.74 -6.21
CA ASP A 413 -16.87 -8.25 -6.36
C ASP A 413 -17.59 -8.30 -5.01
N ILE A 414 -16.93 -8.79 -3.96
CA ILE A 414 -17.49 -8.81 -2.60
C ILE A 414 -17.78 -7.39 -2.10
N LYS A 415 -16.89 -6.42 -2.36
CA LYS A 415 -17.14 -5.00 -2.02
C LYS A 415 -18.32 -4.45 -2.79
N GLY A 416 -18.42 -4.73 -4.10
CA GLY A 416 -19.54 -4.34 -4.95
C GLY A 416 -20.87 -4.90 -4.44
N MET A 417 -20.91 -6.20 -4.13
CA MET A 417 -22.08 -6.85 -3.53
C MET A 417 -22.45 -6.25 -2.17
N ARG A 418 -21.46 -5.91 -1.32
CA ARG A 418 -21.71 -5.24 -0.03
C ARG A 418 -22.33 -3.86 -0.21
N LEU A 419 -21.85 -3.07 -1.17
CA LEU A 419 -22.39 -1.76 -1.50
C LEU A 419 -23.83 -1.87 -2.03
N ALA A 420 -24.07 -2.79 -2.97
CA ALA A 420 -25.40 -3.07 -3.51
C ALA A 420 -26.38 -3.52 -2.42
N ASN A 421 -25.95 -4.43 -1.53
CA ASN A 421 -26.74 -4.85 -0.38
C ASN A 421 -27.02 -3.69 0.59
N GLY A 422 -26.07 -2.79 0.78
CA GLY A 422 -26.26 -1.56 1.56
C GLY A 422 -27.35 -0.66 0.95
N ASN A 423 -27.29 -0.43 -0.37
CA ASN A 423 -28.27 0.37 -1.09
C ASN A 423 -29.67 -0.27 -1.06
N LEU A 424 -29.76 -1.58 -1.26
CA LEU A 424 -31.03 -2.31 -1.15
C LEU A 424 -31.63 -2.21 0.25
N ARG A 425 -30.83 -2.32 1.31
CA ARG A 425 -31.29 -2.09 2.69
C ARG A 425 -31.82 -0.67 2.88
N HIS A 426 -31.15 0.33 2.32
CA HIS A 426 -31.62 1.70 2.38
C HIS A 426 -32.95 1.88 1.64
N ARG A 427 -33.09 1.26 0.45
CA ARG A 427 -34.32 1.29 -0.33
C ARG A 427 -35.48 0.57 0.36
N ILE A 428 -35.22 -0.55 1.02
CA ILE A 428 -36.22 -1.25 1.85
C ILE A 428 -36.70 -0.34 2.98
N LYS A 429 -35.78 0.34 3.68
CA LYS A 429 -36.14 1.26 4.77
C LYS A 429 -36.98 2.44 4.26
N GLU A 430 -36.64 2.98 3.09
CA GLU A 430 -37.41 4.04 2.44
C GLU A 430 -38.83 3.55 2.07
N LEU A 431 -38.93 2.39 1.42
CA LEU A 431 -40.23 1.79 1.07
C LEU A 431 -41.06 1.46 2.31
N GLN A 432 -40.45 0.99 3.40
CA GLN A 432 -41.15 0.77 4.67
C GLN A 432 -41.69 2.08 5.26
N SER A 433 -40.94 3.18 5.17
CA SER A 433 -41.40 4.50 5.61
C SER A 433 -42.57 4.98 4.76
N GLN A 434 -42.47 4.83 3.43
CA GLN A 434 -43.55 5.19 2.50
C GLN A 434 -44.80 4.36 2.74
N TYR A 435 -44.64 3.04 2.93
CA TYR A 435 -45.75 2.14 3.24
C TYR A 435 -46.41 2.50 4.58
N SER A 436 -45.63 2.82 5.61
CA SER A 436 -46.17 3.23 6.91
C SER A 436 -46.94 4.55 6.84
N ALA A 437 -46.44 5.51 6.06
CA ALA A 437 -47.14 6.77 5.79
C ALA A 437 -48.46 6.51 5.04
N LEU A 438 -48.41 5.74 3.95
CA LEU A 438 -49.59 5.38 3.17
C LEU A 438 -50.63 4.64 4.02
N ASN A 439 -50.20 3.72 4.88
CA ASN A 439 -51.09 2.99 5.77
C ASN A 439 -51.74 3.92 6.81
N ARG A 440 -51.01 4.92 7.30
CA ARG A 440 -51.57 5.96 8.19
C ARG A 440 -52.63 6.79 7.47
N ASP A 441 -52.37 7.19 6.22
CA ASP A 441 -53.32 7.94 5.41
C ASP A 441 -54.58 7.11 5.11
N HIS A 442 -54.43 5.81 4.82
CA HIS A 442 -55.57 4.91 4.64
C HIS A 442 -56.43 4.80 5.91
N VAL A 443 -55.81 4.63 7.08
CA VAL A 443 -56.55 4.59 8.35
C VAL A 443 -57.30 5.90 8.59
N ASP A 444 -56.69 7.04 8.30
CA ASP A 444 -57.32 8.36 8.44
C ASP A 444 -58.53 8.54 7.49
N ILE A 445 -58.40 8.10 6.24
CA ILE A 445 -59.52 8.11 5.27
C ILE A 445 -60.66 7.19 5.74
N VAL A 446 -60.33 5.99 6.22
CA VAL A 446 -61.35 5.06 6.74
C VAL A 446 -62.05 5.67 7.96
N GLN A 447 -61.31 6.30 8.87
CA GLN A 447 -61.89 6.99 10.03
C GLN A 447 -62.85 8.10 9.58
N LYS A 448 -62.42 8.98 8.66
CA LYS A 448 -63.29 10.04 8.10
C LYS A 448 -64.53 9.47 7.42
N MET A 449 -64.41 8.33 6.72
CA MET A 449 -65.55 7.67 6.08
C MET A 449 -66.54 7.12 7.10
N VAL A 450 -66.04 6.57 8.21
CA VAL A 450 -66.89 6.12 9.34
C VAL A 450 -67.60 7.32 9.97
N ASP A 451 -66.87 8.40 10.25
CA ASP A 451 -67.42 9.61 10.85
C ASP A 451 -68.51 10.22 9.96
N LEU A 452 -68.25 10.35 8.65
CA LEU A 452 -69.26 10.79 7.67
C LEU A 452 -70.47 9.87 7.65
N LYS A 453 -70.28 8.56 7.74
CA LYS A 453 -71.39 7.60 7.74
C LYS A 453 -72.24 7.68 9.01
N ILE A 454 -71.66 8.13 10.12
CA ILE A 454 -72.38 8.38 11.38
C ILE A 454 -73.15 9.71 11.31
N THR A 455 -72.58 10.77 10.73
CA THR A 455 -73.23 12.09 10.66
C THR A 455 -74.25 12.22 9.52
N LEU A 456 -74.15 11.39 8.48
CA LEU A 456 -75.05 11.44 7.33
C LEU A 456 -76.53 11.28 7.69
N PRO A 457 -76.95 10.31 8.54
CA PRO A 457 -78.34 10.21 8.98
C PRO A 457 -78.83 11.44 9.75
N ASP A 458 -77.99 12.01 10.62
CA ASP A 458 -78.37 13.19 11.42
C ASP A 458 -78.62 14.39 10.50
N LEU A 459 -77.74 14.63 9.54
CA LEU A 459 -77.91 15.70 8.53
C LEU A 459 -79.07 15.46 7.57
N VAL A 460 -79.40 14.19 7.28
CA VAL A 460 -80.59 13.83 6.49
C VAL A 460 -81.85 14.14 7.28
N ASN A 461 -81.90 13.78 8.56
CA ASN A 461 -83.02 14.10 9.44
C ASN A 461 -83.18 15.62 9.59
N GLU A 462 -82.10 16.36 9.83
CA GLU A 462 -82.15 17.84 9.87
C GLU A 462 -82.64 18.44 8.56
N ASN A 463 -82.26 17.89 7.40
CA ASN A 463 -82.77 18.33 6.11
C ASN A 463 -84.27 18.02 5.94
N GLU A 464 -84.75 16.88 6.43
CA GLU A 464 -86.16 16.55 6.41
C GLU A 464 -86.96 17.48 7.33
N ASP A 465 -86.45 17.76 8.53
CA ASP A 465 -87.05 18.71 9.47
C ASP A 465 -87.09 20.12 8.89
N LEU A 466 -86.00 20.59 8.28
CA LEU A 466 -85.94 21.90 7.61
C LEU A 466 -86.89 21.97 6.41
N LYS A 467 -87.04 20.89 5.63
CA LYS A 467 -88.06 20.84 4.57
C LYS A 467 -89.46 20.95 5.15
N HIS A 468 -89.73 20.26 6.25
CA HIS A 468 -91.03 20.34 6.91
C HIS A 468 -91.30 21.75 7.48
N THR A 469 -90.30 22.44 8.03
CA THR A 469 -90.48 23.82 8.50
C THR A 469 -90.71 24.78 7.34
N ILE A 470 -90.03 24.61 6.21
CA ILE A 470 -90.28 25.37 4.98
C ILE A 470 -91.71 25.14 4.50
N GLU A 471 -92.16 23.89 4.35
CA GLU A 471 -93.54 23.59 3.93
C GLU A 471 -94.59 24.18 4.88
N LYS A 472 -94.29 24.23 6.18
CA LYS A 472 -95.17 24.83 7.17
C LYS A 472 -95.20 26.35 7.06
N LEU A 473 -94.04 27.00 6.92
CA LEU A 473 -93.94 28.44 6.72
C LEU A 473 -94.59 28.86 5.41
N GLU A 474 -94.45 28.08 4.33
CA GLU A 474 -95.14 28.30 3.06
C GLU A 474 -96.66 28.26 3.24
N LYS A 475 -97.20 27.27 3.98
CA LYS A 475 -98.63 27.23 4.33
C LYS A 475 -99.07 28.39 5.21
N ASP A 476 -98.27 28.78 6.19
CA ASP A 476 -98.58 29.90 7.08
C ASP A 476 -98.58 31.24 6.30
N VAL A 477 -97.67 31.40 5.33
CA VAL A 477 -97.65 32.54 4.39
C VAL A 477 -98.90 32.52 3.51
N GLU A 478 -99.27 31.36 2.95
CA GLU A 478 -100.48 31.20 2.13
C GLU A 478 -101.76 31.50 2.95
N GLU A 479 -101.78 31.12 4.23
CA GLU A 479 -102.88 31.43 5.16
C GLU A 479 -102.92 32.93 5.53
N LEU A 480 -101.75 33.58 5.72
CA LEU A 480 -101.66 35.02 5.96
C LEU A 480 -102.04 35.84 4.72
N GLU A 481 -101.63 35.43 3.53
CA GLU A 481 -102.06 36.01 2.26
C GLU A 481 -103.58 35.86 2.08
N SER A 482 -104.17 34.72 2.49
CA SER A 482 -105.62 34.51 2.45
C SER A 482 -106.41 35.35 3.48
N LYS A 483 -105.80 35.68 4.63
CA LYS A 483 -106.40 36.55 5.67
C LYS A 483 -106.21 38.04 5.41
N THR A 484 -105.44 38.41 4.38
CA THR A 484 -105.25 39.80 3.97
C THR A 484 -106.14 40.09 2.75
N GLN A 485 -107.33 40.64 2.98
CA GLN A 485 -108.10 41.35 1.94
C GLN A 485 -107.82 42.86 2.00
N PRO A 486 -107.94 43.58 0.87
CA PRO A 486 -107.18 44.78 0.59
C PRO A 486 -107.69 45.95 1.44
N ALA A 487 -106.81 46.50 2.28
CA ALA A 487 -107.09 47.73 3.01
C ALA A 487 -106.26 48.86 2.39
N ASN A 488 -106.97 49.74 1.66
CA ASN A 488 -106.67 51.14 1.33
C ASN A 488 -105.19 51.56 1.18
N ASP A 489 -104.88 52.02 -0.03
CA ASP A 489 -103.85 53.02 -0.31
C ASP A 489 -103.87 54.15 0.72
N VAL A 490 -102.84 54.21 1.57
CA VAL A 490 -101.96 55.38 1.79
C VAL A 490 -100.78 54.85 2.63
N LEU A 491 -99.59 54.72 2.02
CA LEU A 491 -98.35 54.58 2.79
C LEU A 491 -98.11 55.88 3.57
N PRO A 492 -97.92 55.83 4.90
CA PRO A 492 -97.41 56.98 5.64
C PRO A 492 -96.06 57.40 5.03
N SER A 493 -95.91 58.67 4.67
CA SER A 493 -94.67 59.22 4.07
C SER A 493 -93.41 58.91 4.89
N GLU A 494 -93.55 58.70 6.20
CA GLU A 494 -92.47 58.28 7.09
C GLU A 494 -91.88 56.90 6.74
N ILE A 495 -92.68 55.96 6.25
CA ILE A 495 -92.26 54.58 5.96
C ILE A 495 -91.62 54.51 4.58
N GLU A 496 -92.12 55.29 3.61
CA GLU A 496 -91.54 55.36 2.26
C GLU A 496 -90.14 56.01 2.30
N ASP A 497 -89.96 57.05 3.13
CA ASP A 497 -88.65 57.65 3.39
C ASP A 497 -87.71 56.69 4.13
N GLN A 498 -88.21 55.89 5.08
CA GLN A 498 -87.39 54.88 5.78
C GLN A 498 -86.99 53.71 4.86
N ILE A 499 -87.87 53.28 3.96
CA ILE A 499 -87.55 52.25 2.96
C ILE A 499 -86.51 52.78 1.97
N GLN A 500 -86.63 54.03 1.51
CA GLN A 500 -85.60 54.64 0.67
C GLN A 500 -84.26 54.78 1.41
N GLN A 501 -84.26 55.19 2.68
CA GLN A 501 -83.03 55.21 3.48
C GLN A 501 -82.43 53.82 3.68
N LEU A 502 -83.25 52.80 3.97
CA LEU A 502 -82.78 51.42 4.13
C LEU A 502 -82.25 50.83 2.81
N LEU A 503 -82.83 51.18 1.67
CA LEU A 503 -82.31 50.78 0.35
C LEU A 503 -80.97 51.45 0.05
N VAL A 504 -80.80 52.72 0.41
CA VAL A 504 -79.50 53.42 0.28
C VAL A 504 -78.46 52.81 1.22
N ILE A 505 -78.84 52.49 2.46
CA ILE A 505 -77.95 51.83 3.43
C ILE A 505 -77.57 50.43 2.92
N ASN A 506 -78.51 49.61 2.47
CA ASN A 506 -78.22 48.29 1.91
C ASN A 506 -77.34 48.37 0.66
N ALA A 507 -77.57 49.35 -0.23
CA ALA A 507 -76.71 49.57 -1.37
C ALA A 507 -75.27 49.92 -0.94
N GLN A 508 -75.11 50.78 0.07
CA GLN A 508 -73.80 51.12 0.64
C GLN A 508 -73.15 49.93 1.37
N GLU A 509 -73.93 49.07 2.01
CA GLU A 509 -73.44 47.88 2.72
C GLU A 509 -72.99 46.79 1.74
N VAL A 510 -73.71 46.64 0.62
CA VAL A 510 -73.32 45.78 -0.51
C VAL A 510 -72.06 46.32 -1.18
N GLU A 511 -71.96 47.63 -1.41
CA GLU A 511 -70.75 48.25 -1.97
C GLU A 511 -69.55 48.11 -1.02
N LYS A 512 -69.75 48.27 0.29
CA LYS A 512 -68.71 47.99 1.30
C LYS A 512 -68.31 46.53 1.32
N SER A 513 -69.26 45.60 1.20
CA SER A 513 -68.97 44.16 1.15
C SER A 513 -68.15 43.81 -0.10
N ALA A 514 -68.50 44.38 -1.26
CA ALA A 514 -67.75 44.21 -2.50
C ALA A 514 -66.32 44.80 -2.39
N ASN A 515 -66.16 45.99 -1.80
CA ASN A 515 -64.85 46.60 -1.58
C ASN A 515 -63.99 45.78 -0.59
N LEU A 516 -64.61 45.23 0.47
CA LEU A 516 -63.91 44.37 1.43
C LEU A 516 -63.49 43.03 0.80
N GLU A 517 -64.30 42.46 -0.08
CA GLU A 517 -63.92 41.27 -0.87
C GLU A 517 -62.77 41.57 -1.84
N GLU A 518 -62.75 42.75 -2.46
CA GLU A 518 -61.66 43.18 -3.33
C GLU A 518 -60.35 43.41 -2.54
N GLU A 519 -60.43 44.06 -1.37
CA GLU A 519 -59.29 44.20 -0.45
C GLU A 519 -58.78 42.84 0.03
N LEU A 520 -59.67 41.92 0.41
CA LEU A 520 -59.30 40.56 0.84
C LEU A 520 -58.55 39.81 -0.28
N ASN A 521 -59.05 39.89 -1.51
CA ASN A 521 -58.39 39.29 -2.66
C ASN A 521 -57.01 39.91 -2.91
N SER A 522 -56.87 41.23 -2.77
CA SER A 522 -55.58 41.90 -2.92
C SER A 522 -54.56 41.46 -1.85
N LEU A 523 -55.00 41.28 -0.61
CA LEU A 523 -54.17 40.83 0.51
C LEU A 523 -53.74 39.37 0.34
N LEU A 524 -54.64 38.49 -0.12
CA LEU A 524 -54.32 37.10 -0.44
C LEU A 524 -53.26 37.00 -1.55
N GLU A 525 -53.37 37.84 -2.59
CA GLU A 525 -52.39 37.88 -3.66
C GLU A 525 -51.02 38.40 -3.19
N GLN A 526 -51.00 39.37 -2.27
CA GLN A 526 -49.77 39.83 -1.60
C GLN A 526 -49.17 38.75 -0.71
N GLU A 527 -49.99 38.02 0.04
CA GLU A 527 -49.57 36.89 0.88
C GLU A 527 -48.92 35.81 0.03
N GLU A 528 -49.52 35.45 -1.11
CA GLU A 528 -48.97 34.46 -2.05
C GLU A 528 -47.62 34.92 -2.64
N LYS A 529 -47.51 36.20 -2.99
CA LYS A 529 -46.24 36.82 -3.46
C LYS A 529 -45.17 36.77 -2.36
N LEU A 530 -45.51 37.10 -1.13
CA LEU A 530 -44.59 37.02 0.02
C LEU A 530 -44.19 35.58 0.33
N THR A 531 -45.10 34.60 0.25
CA THR A 531 -44.75 33.18 0.44
C THR A 531 -43.81 32.68 -0.65
N LYS A 532 -44.01 33.10 -1.90
CA LYS A 532 -43.09 32.81 -3.01
C LYS A 532 -41.70 33.44 -2.77
N LEU A 533 -41.65 34.68 -2.29
CA LEU A 533 -40.39 35.35 -1.94
C LEU A 533 -39.67 34.67 -0.75
N ILE A 534 -40.39 34.26 0.29
CA ILE A 534 -39.82 33.49 1.42
C ILE A 534 -39.28 32.13 0.93
N LYS A 535 -40.01 31.43 0.05
CA LYS A 535 -39.52 30.18 -0.56
C LYS A 535 -38.27 30.40 -1.41
N GLN A 536 -38.15 31.52 -2.12
CA GLN A 536 -36.94 31.88 -2.86
C GLN A 536 -35.79 32.29 -1.93
N ALA A 537 -36.06 33.05 -0.86
CA ALA A 537 -35.06 33.44 0.14
C ALA A 537 -34.49 32.21 0.87
N ASN A 538 -35.32 31.25 1.25
CA ASN A 538 -34.88 29.99 1.85
C ASN A 538 -34.11 29.08 0.87
N ARG A 539 -34.35 29.19 -0.44
CA ARG A 539 -33.51 28.52 -1.46
C ARG A 539 -32.14 29.20 -1.60
N ASN A 540 -32.08 30.51 -1.46
CA ASN A 540 -30.86 31.31 -1.59
C ASN A 540 -30.04 31.43 -0.29
N SER A 541 -30.57 31.03 0.87
CA SER A 541 -29.89 31.11 2.18
C SER A 541 -28.92 29.95 2.48
N THR A 542 -28.47 29.20 1.46
CA THR A 542 -27.40 28.18 1.61
C THR A 542 -26.01 28.73 1.29
N TRP A 543 -25.77 30.00 1.60
CA TRP A 543 -24.43 30.57 1.61
C TRP A 543 -24.22 31.43 2.86
N PHE A 544 -23.94 30.77 4.00
CA PHE A 544 -22.84 31.13 4.90
C PHE A 544 -22.68 30.02 5.97
N LYS A 545 -21.59 29.26 5.83
CA LYS A 545 -21.01 28.39 6.86
C LYS A 545 -20.13 29.23 7.81
N TRP A 546 -19.86 28.64 8.98
CA TRP A 546 -18.91 28.98 10.06
C TRP A 546 -19.55 29.79 11.20
N ASN A 547 -19.48 29.42 12.49
CA ASN A 547 -18.35 28.84 13.22
C ASN A 547 -18.79 28.28 14.61
N LYS A 548 -18.50 27.02 14.93
CA LYS A 548 -17.91 26.56 16.21
C LYS A 548 -17.60 25.07 16.17
#